data_AF-A0A2G4T5L9-F1
#
_entry.id   AF-A0A2G4T5L9-F1
#
_cell.length_a   1.000
_cell.length_b   1.000
_cell.length_c   1.000
_cell.angle_alpha   90.00
_cell.angle_beta   90.00
_cell.angle_gamma   90.00
#
_symmetry.space_group_name_H-M   'P 1'
#
loop_
_entity.id
_entity.type
_entity.pdbx_description
1 polymer ?
#
loop_
_entity_poly.entity_id
_entity_poly.type
_entity_poly.pdbx_seq_one_letter_code
_entity_poly.pdbx_strand_id
1 'polypeptide(L)'
;MQHIDSDKLYADGAYRFEFVSKFMEFGPEDIKAIEAVADHIRPLVPVVVDAVYVKLFQFDVTKKHFVPKNEGFAGEAPTTLEELTLDHPQIKFRKDFLSKYLYKILSGPYDERFLRYLDWVAKIHTDTPEKKSKINVDYIHINALMGFVESTLVGGLLSLNLDRETESKALLAFNKLLWIQNDYFAKYYCNPATIKDAKVSDKSSLCTLASPASLLPLIVGAAAGIAGAWYHFRRA
;
A
#
# COMPACT_ATOMS: atom_id res chain seq x y z
N MET A 1 -4.00 -20.24 -8.74
CA MET A 1 -4.33 -19.07 -7.90
C MET A 1 -3.50 -19.14 -6.64
N GLN A 2 -2.77 -18.09 -6.30
CA GLN A 2 -2.09 -18.01 -5.00
C GLN A 2 -3.13 -17.71 -3.92
N HIS A 3 -3.03 -18.38 -2.77
CA HIS A 3 -3.82 -18.03 -1.60
C HIS A 3 -3.24 -16.79 -0.91
N ILE A 4 -4.10 -15.83 -0.56
CA ILE A 4 -3.77 -14.62 0.19
C ILE A 4 -4.65 -14.59 1.44
N ASP A 5 -4.03 -14.31 2.58
CA ASP A 5 -4.69 -14.13 3.87
C ASP A 5 -5.12 -12.66 3.99
N SER A 6 -6.43 -12.41 3.89
CA SER A 6 -6.99 -11.05 3.92
C SER A 6 -6.65 -10.30 5.20
N ASP A 7 -6.61 -10.97 6.36
CA ASP A 7 -6.38 -10.33 7.65
C ASP A 7 -4.93 -9.83 7.75
N LYS A 8 -3.98 -10.60 7.20
CA LYS A 8 -2.57 -10.20 7.16
C LYS A 8 -2.30 -8.98 6.28
N LEU A 9 -3.13 -8.69 5.27
CA LEU A 9 -3.00 -7.47 4.46
C LEU A 9 -3.22 -6.18 5.28
N TYR A 10 -3.85 -6.27 6.45
CA TYR A 10 -4.04 -5.15 7.37
C TYR A 10 -3.10 -5.20 8.58
N ALA A 11 -2.71 -6.40 9.03
CA ALA A 11 -1.88 -6.59 10.22
C ALA A 11 -0.36 -6.59 9.95
N ASP A 12 0.08 -6.96 8.74
CA ASP A 12 1.49 -7.13 8.40
C ASP A 12 1.88 -6.29 7.17
N GLY A 13 2.67 -5.24 7.40
CA GLY A 13 3.11 -4.32 6.35
C GLY A 13 4.05 -4.95 5.31
N ALA A 14 4.80 -5.99 5.67
CA ALA A 14 5.66 -6.71 4.72
C ALA A 14 4.82 -7.65 3.86
N TYR A 15 3.85 -8.36 4.45
CA TYR A 15 2.91 -9.22 3.73
C TYR A 15 2.06 -8.41 2.72
N ARG A 16 1.56 -7.25 3.14
CA ARG A 16 0.84 -6.32 2.25
C ARG A 16 1.72 -5.86 1.10
N PHE A 17 2.97 -5.47 1.36
CA PHE A 17 3.89 -5.03 0.32
C PHE A 17 4.22 -6.14 -0.67
N GLU A 18 4.44 -7.37 -0.21
CA GLU A 18 4.69 -8.51 -1.09
C GLU A 18 3.50 -8.72 -2.04
N PHE A 19 2.28 -8.71 -1.50
CA PHE A 19 1.06 -8.84 -2.31
C PHE A 19 0.93 -7.70 -3.33
N VAL A 20 1.02 -6.44 -2.89
CA VAL A 20 0.83 -5.27 -3.76
C VAL A 20 1.93 -5.19 -4.82
N SER A 21 3.20 -5.39 -4.44
CA SER A 21 4.32 -5.38 -5.39
C SER A 21 4.18 -6.49 -6.42
N LYS A 22 3.77 -7.70 -6.00
CA LYS A 22 3.52 -8.80 -6.93
C LYS A 22 2.35 -8.48 -7.88
N PHE A 23 1.27 -7.90 -7.36
CA PHE A 23 0.11 -7.52 -8.18
C PHE A 23 0.46 -6.43 -9.20
N MET A 24 1.34 -5.50 -8.84
CA MET A 24 1.82 -4.42 -9.70
C MET A 24 3.03 -4.80 -10.56
N GLU A 25 3.52 -6.04 -10.45
CA GLU A 25 4.74 -6.51 -11.11
C GLU A 25 5.94 -5.59 -10.83
N PHE A 26 6.05 -5.06 -9.61
CA PHE A 26 7.20 -4.29 -9.15
C PHE A 26 8.29 -5.24 -8.64
N GLY A 27 9.49 -5.16 -9.22
CA GLY A 27 10.58 -6.06 -8.90
C GLY A 27 11.98 -5.51 -9.15
N PRO A 28 13.01 -6.38 -9.20
CA PRO A 28 14.40 -5.97 -9.36
C PRO A 28 14.69 -5.11 -10.60
N GLU A 29 13.98 -5.34 -11.70
CA GLU A 29 14.16 -4.56 -12.93
C GLU A 29 13.62 -3.12 -12.79
N ASP A 30 12.55 -2.90 -12.04
CA ASP A 30 12.04 -1.57 -11.73
C ASP A 30 13.03 -0.80 -10.83
N ILE A 31 13.61 -1.49 -9.83
CA ILE A 31 14.65 -0.92 -8.97
C ILE A 31 15.86 -0.48 -9.80
N LYS A 32 16.35 -1.35 -10.70
CA LYS A 32 17.44 -0.99 -11.62
C LYS A 32 17.09 0.19 -12.52
N ALA A 33 15.84 0.26 -13.01
CA ALA A 33 15.40 1.37 -13.83
C ALA A 33 15.40 2.70 -13.06
N ILE A 34 15.01 2.69 -11.78
CA ILE A 34 15.09 3.87 -10.91
C ILE A 34 16.56 4.24 -10.64
N GLU A 35 17.40 3.27 -10.30
CA GLU A 35 18.83 3.48 -10.05
C GLU A 35 19.55 4.06 -11.27
N ALA A 36 19.21 3.62 -12.48
CA ALA A 36 19.80 4.09 -13.72
C ALA A 36 19.59 5.58 -13.99
N VAL A 37 18.53 6.18 -13.45
CA VAL A 37 18.22 7.61 -13.61
C VAL A 37 18.40 8.42 -12.33
N ALA A 38 18.75 7.78 -11.22
CA ALA A 38 18.78 8.40 -9.90
C ALA A 38 19.73 9.61 -9.84
N ASP A 39 20.92 9.51 -10.41
CA ASP A 39 21.91 10.60 -10.43
C ASP A 39 21.45 11.81 -11.25
N HIS A 40 20.58 11.61 -12.25
CA HIS A 40 19.97 12.69 -13.01
C HIS A 40 18.81 13.37 -12.27
N ILE A 41 18.10 12.62 -11.42
CA ILE A 41 16.94 13.14 -10.67
C ILE A 41 17.37 13.82 -9.36
N ARG A 42 18.43 13.33 -8.70
CA ARG A 42 18.93 13.87 -7.42
C ARG A 42 19.12 15.40 -7.41
N PRO A 43 19.68 16.04 -8.46
CA PRO A 43 19.79 17.50 -8.54
C PRO A 43 18.44 18.24 -8.57
N LEU A 44 17.36 17.57 -8.97
CA LEU A 44 16.02 18.16 -9.08
C LEU A 44 15.26 18.13 -7.74
N VAL A 45 15.72 17.36 -6.75
CA VAL A 45 15.05 17.18 -5.45
C VAL A 45 14.70 18.52 -4.77
N PRO A 46 15.59 19.53 -4.68
CA PRO A 46 15.24 20.80 -4.05
C PRO A 46 14.05 21.51 -4.73
N VAL A 47 14.01 21.48 -6.06
CA VAL A 47 12.94 22.11 -6.86
C VAL A 47 11.61 21.39 -6.64
N VAL A 48 11.63 20.05 -6.62
CA VAL A 48 10.44 19.22 -6.35
C VAL A 48 9.89 19.50 -4.95
N VAL A 49 10.77 19.56 -3.94
CA VAL A 49 10.39 19.86 -2.56
C VAL A 49 9.76 21.24 -2.46
N ASP A 50 10.35 22.26 -3.09
CA ASP A 50 9.77 23.61 -3.10
C ASP A 50 8.40 23.64 -3.79
N ALA A 51 8.27 22.98 -4.94
CA ALA A 51 7.00 22.88 -5.66
C ALA A 51 5.89 22.22 -4.83
N VAL A 52 6.22 21.17 -4.06
CA VAL A 52 5.28 20.50 -3.13
C VAL A 52 4.76 21.49 -2.08
N TYR A 53 5.63 22.26 -1.43
CA TYR A 53 5.18 23.20 -0.39
C TYR A 53 4.41 24.38 -0.98
N VAL A 54 4.84 24.90 -2.15
CA VAL A 54 4.06 25.90 -2.90
C VAL A 54 2.66 25.35 -3.17
N LYS A 55 2.54 24.10 -3.64
CA LYS A 55 1.26 23.47 -3.95
C LYS A 55 0.38 23.32 -2.71
N LEU A 56 0.94 22.84 -1.61
CA LEU A 56 0.22 22.66 -0.34
C LEU A 56 -0.20 24.00 0.28
N PHE A 57 0.47 25.10 -0.03
CA PHE A 57 0.14 26.43 0.49
C PHE A 57 -0.92 27.15 -0.34
N GLN A 58 -1.28 26.62 -1.52
CA GLN A 58 -2.39 27.14 -2.33
C GLN A 58 -3.77 26.89 -1.69
N PHE A 59 -3.87 25.94 -0.75
CA PHE A 59 -5.12 25.57 -0.09
C PHE A 59 -4.95 25.61 1.43
N ASP A 60 -5.86 26.30 2.11
CA ASP A 60 -5.88 26.41 3.57
C ASP A 60 -5.98 25.04 4.26
N VAL A 61 -6.80 24.15 3.69
CA VAL A 61 -7.06 22.81 4.22
C VAL A 61 -5.80 21.94 4.26
N THR A 62 -4.85 22.15 3.36
CA THR A 62 -3.54 21.48 3.37
C THR A 62 -2.51 22.26 4.17
N LYS A 63 -2.53 23.60 4.08
CA LYS A 63 -1.60 24.49 4.76
C LYS A 63 -1.69 24.41 6.29
N LYS A 64 -2.90 24.28 6.86
CA LYS A 64 -3.13 24.28 8.31
C LYS A 64 -2.38 23.21 9.09
N HIS A 65 -2.05 22.08 8.46
CA HIS A 65 -1.31 20.98 9.11
C HIS A 65 0.15 21.34 9.44
N PHE A 66 0.63 22.48 8.96
CA PHE A 66 1.97 22.99 9.20
C PHE A 66 2.03 24.13 10.24
N VAL A 67 0.89 24.56 10.79
CA VAL A 67 0.83 25.57 11.87
C VAL A 67 1.32 24.98 13.20
N PRO A 68 0.83 23.81 13.66
CA PRO A 68 1.31 23.23 14.90
C PRO A 68 2.83 23.00 14.89
N LYS A 69 3.46 23.20 16.05
CA LYS A 69 4.90 23.01 16.21
C LYS A 69 5.30 21.58 15.81
N ASN A 70 6.22 21.48 14.86
CA ASN A 70 6.75 20.21 14.41
C ASN A 70 7.63 19.60 15.52
N GLU A 71 7.53 18.29 15.69
CA GLU A 71 8.38 17.58 16.64
C GLU A 71 9.87 17.76 16.28
N GLY A 72 10.70 18.06 17.28
CA GLY A 72 12.13 18.33 17.09
C GLY A 72 12.49 19.71 16.54
N PHE A 73 11.51 20.55 16.14
CA PHE A 73 11.79 21.91 15.73
C PHE A 73 12.04 22.80 16.97
N ALA A 74 13.20 23.44 17.06
CA ALA A 74 13.59 24.23 18.23
C ALA A 74 13.00 25.65 18.24
N GLY A 75 12.68 26.22 17.07
CA GLY A 75 12.22 27.61 16.93
C GLY A 75 10.76 27.84 17.37
N GLU A 76 10.32 29.08 17.17
CA GLU A 76 8.93 29.48 17.39
C GLU A 76 8.05 28.97 16.25
N ALA A 77 6.92 28.35 16.60
CA ALA A 77 5.93 27.92 15.63
C ALA A 77 5.00 29.10 15.30
N PRO A 78 4.49 29.20 14.06
CA PRO A 78 3.49 30.20 13.75
C PRO A 78 2.20 29.88 14.49
N THR A 79 1.43 30.90 14.81
CA THR A 79 0.13 30.77 15.48
C THR A 79 -1.04 30.92 14.52
N THR A 80 -0.80 31.54 13.36
CA THR A 80 -1.79 31.80 12.31
C THR A 80 -1.36 31.23 10.96
N LEU A 81 -2.31 31.13 10.02
CA LEU A 81 -2.00 30.71 8.65
C LEU A 81 -1.20 31.78 7.91
N GLU A 82 -1.38 33.05 8.26
CA GLU A 82 -0.76 34.22 7.64
C GLU A 82 0.73 34.29 7.98
N GLU A 83 1.09 34.00 9.24
CA GLU A 83 2.48 33.90 9.71
C GLU A 83 3.25 32.75 9.06
N LEU A 84 2.54 31.69 8.67
CA LEU A 84 3.14 30.52 8.04
C LEU A 84 3.43 30.80 6.55
N THR A 85 4.61 31.36 6.29
CA THR A 85 5.14 31.57 4.92
C THR A 85 6.09 30.44 4.51
N LEU A 86 6.42 30.35 3.22
CA LEU A 86 7.38 29.35 2.70
C LEU A 86 8.80 29.54 3.27
N ASP A 87 9.13 30.75 3.73
CA ASP A 87 10.41 31.10 4.33
C ASP A 87 10.47 30.84 5.84
N HIS A 88 9.34 30.51 6.45
CA HIS A 88 9.24 30.25 7.88
C HIS A 88 10.23 29.13 8.29
N PRO A 89 11.01 29.28 9.38
CA PRO A 89 12.05 28.31 9.74
C PRO A 89 11.52 26.88 9.94
N GLN A 90 10.29 26.73 10.46
CA GLN A 90 9.60 25.43 10.53
C GLN A 90 9.38 24.79 9.16
N ILE A 91 9.06 25.56 8.12
CA ILE A 91 8.87 25.04 6.77
C ILE A 91 10.20 24.60 6.17
N LYS A 92 11.27 25.37 6.37
CA LYS A 92 12.63 24.94 6.00
C LYS A 92 13.01 23.62 6.70
N PHE A 93 12.69 23.50 7.99
CA PHE A 93 12.90 22.26 8.75
C PHE A 93 12.12 21.08 8.18
N ARG A 94 10.85 21.26 7.79
CA ARG A 94 10.04 20.17 7.23
C ARG A 94 10.40 19.83 5.78
N LYS A 95 10.87 20.80 4.99
CA LYS A 95 11.44 20.56 3.65
C LYS A 95 12.64 19.62 3.71
N ASP A 96 13.50 19.74 4.72
CA ASP A 96 14.63 18.84 4.92
C ASP A 96 14.22 17.36 5.11
N PHE A 97 13.13 17.09 5.83
CA PHE A 97 12.59 15.72 5.95
C PHE A 97 12.12 15.17 4.59
N LEU A 98 11.43 15.97 3.80
CA LEU A 98 10.98 15.56 2.47
C LEU A 98 12.18 15.35 1.53
N SER A 99 13.19 16.21 1.57
CA SER A 99 14.43 16.03 0.83
C SER A 99 15.11 14.71 1.18
N LYS A 100 15.30 14.44 2.48
CA LYS A 100 15.89 13.18 2.97
C LYS A 100 15.09 11.96 2.51
N TYR A 101 13.77 12.05 2.54
CA TYR A 101 12.89 11.00 2.05
C TYR A 101 13.09 10.71 0.55
N LEU A 102 13.09 11.75 -0.29
CA LEU A 102 13.30 11.61 -1.74
C LEU A 102 14.70 11.09 -2.06
N TYR A 103 15.74 11.57 -1.37
CA TYR A 103 17.09 11.01 -1.51
C TYR A 103 17.14 9.54 -1.10
N LYS A 104 16.42 9.15 -0.05
CA LYS A 104 16.37 7.75 0.39
C LYS A 104 15.73 6.85 -0.67
N ILE A 105 14.66 7.31 -1.33
CA ILE A 105 14.07 6.62 -2.50
C ILE A 105 15.12 6.45 -3.60
N LEU A 106 15.82 7.51 -3.96
CA LEU A 106 16.81 7.52 -5.06
C LEU A 106 18.16 6.83 -4.74
N SER A 107 18.33 6.27 -3.53
CA SER A 107 19.62 5.71 -3.10
C SER A 107 19.58 4.22 -2.78
N GLY A 108 18.39 3.62 -2.64
CA GLY A 108 18.26 2.22 -2.23
C GLY A 108 19.00 1.88 -0.91
N PRO A 109 19.34 0.60 -0.68
CA PRO A 109 18.69 -0.56 -1.30
C PRO A 109 17.21 -0.64 -0.89
N TYR A 110 16.40 -1.30 -1.71
CA TYR A 110 14.96 -1.50 -1.49
C TYR A 110 14.71 -2.77 -0.66
N ASP A 111 15.33 -2.80 0.52
CA ASP A 111 15.27 -3.93 1.45
C ASP A 111 14.14 -3.76 2.49
N GLU A 112 13.98 -4.75 3.37
CA GLU A 112 12.98 -4.71 4.46
C GLU A 112 13.09 -3.43 5.33
N ARG A 113 14.29 -2.87 5.49
CA ARG A 113 14.48 -1.62 6.23
C ARG A 113 13.88 -0.43 5.50
N PHE A 114 14.05 -0.37 4.18
CA PHE A 114 13.38 0.63 3.35
C PHE A 114 11.86 0.49 3.42
N LEU A 115 11.32 -0.73 3.39
CA LEU A 115 9.88 -0.97 3.53
C LEU A 115 9.32 -0.49 4.87
N ARG A 116 10.00 -0.82 5.98
CA ARG A 116 9.62 -0.29 7.30
C ARG A 116 9.70 1.23 7.38
N TYR A 117 10.63 1.84 6.63
CA TYR A 117 10.73 3.28 6.55
C TYR A 117 9.56 3.90 5.77
N LEU A 118 9.15 3.32 4.64
CA LEU A 118 7.94 3.75 3.91
C LEU A 118 6.69 3.64 4.79
N ASP A 119 6.55 2.52 5.50
CA ASP A 119 5.44 2.30 6.42
C ASP A 119 5.40 3.33 7.54
N TRP A 120 6.56 3.63 8.13
CA TRP A 120 6.68 4.67 9.14
C TRP A 120 6.32 6.06 8.59
N VAL A 121 6.77 6.40 7.38
CA VAL A 121 6.41 7.66 6.72
C VAL A 121 4.89 7.75 6.53
N ALA A 122 4.24 6.65 6.12
CA ALA A 122 2.78 6.61 6.03
C ALA A 122 2.11 6.81 7.40
N LYS A 123 2.58 6.11 8.43
CA LYS A 123 2.04 6.18 9.80
C LYS A 123 2.08 7.61 10.38
N ILE A 124 3.19 8.33 10.20
CA ILE A 124 3.37 9.68 10.81
C ILE A 124 2.43 10.75 10.25
N HIS A 125 1.65 10.47 9.20
CA HIS A 125 0.63 11.40 8.69
C HIS A 125 -0.73 11.23 9.38
N THR A 126 -0.90 10.19 10.20
CA THR A 126 -2.10 9.93 11.02
C THR A 126 -1.84 10.20 12.50
N ASP A 127 -2.90 10.36 13.30
CA ASP A 127 -2.80 10.35 14.77
C ASP A 127 -2.88 8.90 15.26
N THR A 128 -1.83 8.43 15.94
CA THR A 128 -1.79 7.09 16.53
C THR A 128 -1.51 7.20 18.03
N PRO A 129 -1.92 6.21 18.84
CA PRO A 129 -1.75 6.28 20.30
C PRO A 129 -0.30 6.50 20.74
N GLU A 130 0.67 5.98 19.99
CA GLU A 130 2.10 6.06 20.32
C GLU A 130 2.75 7.38 19.88
N LYS A 131 2.07 8.18 19.05
CA LYS A 131 2.63 9.39 18.45
C LYS A 131 2.42 10.60 19.36
N LYS A 132 3.53 11.28 19.68
CA LYS A 132 3.50 12.55 20.46
C LYS A 132 2.81 13.67 19.70
N SER A 133 3.18 13.85 18.43
CA SER A 133 2.53 14.83 17.54
C SER A 133 1.10 14.41 17.19
N LYS A 134 0.18 15.37 17.22
CA LYS A 134 -1.25 15.20 16.88
C LYS A 134 -1.59 15.61 15.45
N ILE A 135 -0.58 15.67 14.57
CA ILE A 135 -0.82 15.84 13.14
C ILE A 135 -1.65 14.66 12.65
N ASN A 136 -2.79 14.96 12.03
CA ASN A 136 -3.65 14.00 11.35
C ASN A 136 -4.09 14.63 10.03
N VAL A 137 -3.60 14.11 8.91
CA VAL A 137 -3.85 14.63 7.57
C VAL A 137 -4.92 13.78 6.91
N ASP A 138 -5.95 14.39 6.31
CA ASP A 138 -6.96 13.63 5.58
C ASP A 138 -6.34 12.88 4.38
N TYR A 139 -6.76 11.64 4.16
CA TYR A 139 -6.32 10.85 3.01
C TYR A 139 -6.62 11.53 1.68
N ILE A 140 -7.70 12.31 1.56
CA ILE A 140 -8.00 13.08 0.34
C ILE A 140 -6.82 13.99 -0.03
N HIS A 141 -6.18 14.63 0.97
CA HIS A 141 -5.04 15.51 0.75
C HIS A 141 -3.77 14.73 0.42
N ILE A 142 -3.56 13.58 1.07
CA ILE A 142 -2.44 12.68 0.75
C ILE A 142 -2.55 12.21 -0.70
N ASN A 143 -3.70 11.66 -1.09
CA ASN A 143 -3.96 11.16 -2.43
C ASN A 143 -3.79 12.26 -3.50
N ALA A 144 -4.33 13.46 -3.25
CA ALA A 144 -4.16 14.60 -4.16
C ALA A 144 -2.68 15.03 -4.30
N LEU A 145 -1.92 15.03 -3.20
CA LEU A 145 -0.49 15.35 -3.23
C LEU A 145 0.30 14.29 -3.99
N MET A 146 -0.01 12.99 -3.81
CA MET A 146 0.66 11.91 -4.54
C MET A 146 0.50 12.06 -6.05
N GLY A 147 -0.70 12.40 -6.54
CA GLY A 147 -0.92 12.67 -7.97
C GLY A 147 -0.16 13.90 -8.49
N PHE A 148 0.00 14.94 -7.66
CA PHE A 148 0.83 16.09 -8.00
C PHE A 148 2.32 15.73 -8.08
N VAL A 149 2.82 14.94 -7.13
CA VAL A 149 4.21 14.46 -7.11
C VAL A 149 4.48 13.59 -8.33
N GLU A 150 3.57 12.68 -8.68
CA GLU A 150 3.67 11.87 -9.89
C GLU A 150 3.79 12.74 -11.15
N SER A 151 2.87 13.70 -11.32
CA SER A 151 2.88 14.60 -12.48
C SER A 151 4.19 15.40 -12.58
N THR A 152 4.71 15.86 -11.43
CA THR A 152 5.99 16.59 -11.36
C THR A 152 7.16 15.70 -11.73
N LEU A 153 7.18 14.45 -11.25
CA LEU A 153 8.21 13.47 -11.55
C LEU A 153 8.22 13.07 -13.02
N VAL A 154 7.04 12.85 -13.61
CA VAL A 154 6.89 12.58 -15.05
C VAL A 154 7.46 13.74 -15.87
N GLY A 155 7.07 14.98 -15.57
CA GLY A 155 7.62 16.15 -16.27
C GLY A 155 9.13 16.29 -16.11
N GLY A 156 9.65 16.01 -14.92
CA GLY A 156 11.09 16.00 -14.63
C GLY A 156 11.83 14.96 -15.46
N LEU A 157 11.34 13.71 -15.49
CA LEU A 157 11.93 12.63 -16.28
C LEU A 157 11.95 12.93 -17.78
N LEU A 158 10.83 13.39 -18.33
CA LEU A 158 10.72 13.77 -19.75
C LEU A 158 11.69 14.91 -20.13
N SER A 159 12.04 15.78 -19.17
CA SER A 159 12.97 16.88 -19.42
C SER A 159 14.44 16.44 -19.52
N LEU A 160 14.77 15.21 -19.09
CA LEU A 160 16.14 14.69 -19.10
C LEU A 160 16.63 14.28 -20.49
N ASN A 161 15.74 14.19 -21.49
CA ASN A 161 16.04 13.75 -22.86
C ASN A 161 16.79 12.40 -22.88
N LEU A 162 16.35 11.46 -22.06
CA LEU A 162 16.89 10.10 -22.03
C LEU A 162 16.53 9.35 -23.32
N ASP A 163 17.19 8.22 -23.58
CA ASP A 163 16.71 7.33 -24.62
C ASP A 163 15.31 6.79 -24.25
N ARG A 164 14.50 6.50 -25.26
CA ARG A 164 13.09 6.15 -25.08
C ARG A 164 12.89 4.91 -24.20
N GLU A 165 13.82 3.94 -24.26
CA GLU A 165 13.71 2.71 -23.48
C GLU A 165 13.96 2.97 -22.00
N THR A 166 15.05 3.69 -21.67
CA THR A 166 15.36 4.10 -20.30
C THR A 166 14.26 4.98 -19.71
N GLU A 167 13.79 5.97 -20.48
CA GLU A 167 12.69 6.86 -20.06
C GLU A 167 11.42 6.07 -19.74
N SER A 168 11.00 5.17 -20.64
CA SER A 168 9.79 4.37 -20.45
C SER A 168 9.89 3.45 -19.23
N LYS A 169 11.04 2.78 -19.04
CA LYS A 169 11.26 1.91 -17.88
C LYS A 169 11.26 2.70 -16.57
N ALA A 170 11.93 3.85 -16.54
CA ALA A 170 11.96 4.72 -15.37
C ALA A 170 10.55 5.23 -15.00
N LEU A 171 9.79 5.72 -15.99
CA LEU A 171 8.42 6.20 -15.78
C LEU A 171 7.52 5.10 -15.18
N LEU A 172 7.56 3.89 -15.72
CA LEU A 172 6.79 2.76 -15.21
C LEU A 172 7.22 2.36 -13.79
N ALA A 173 8.54 2.28 -13.54
CA ALA A 173 9.07 1.91 -12.24
C ALA A 173 8.69 2.92 -11.14
N PHE A 174 8.78 4.22 -11.44
CA PHE A 174 8.37 5.27 -10.52
C PHE A 174 6.86 5.31 -10.29
N ASN A 175 6.04 5.12 -11.34
CA ASN A 175 4.59 5.01 -11.21
C ASN A 175 4.20 3.88 -10.24
N LYS A 176 4.75 2.67 -10.44
CA LYS A 176 4.52 1.54 -9.55
C LYS A 176 4.93 1.86 -8.10
N LEU A 177 6.12 2.43 -7.93
CA LEU A 177 6.62 2.79 -6.60
C LEU A 177 5.76 3.85 -5.90
N LEU A 178 5.23 4.85 -6.64
CA LEU A 178 4.33 5.86 -6.09
C LEU A 178 2.99 5.26 -5.65
N TRP A 179 2.45 4.32 -6.42
CA TRP A 179 1.22 3.60 -6.04
C TRP A 179 1.42 2.71 -4.81
N ILE A 180 2.56 2.04 -4.69
CA ILE A 180 2.91 1.27 -3.49
C ILE A 180 3.01 2.19 -2.26
N GLN A 181 3.63 3.37 -2.40
CA GLN A 181 3.65 4.38 -1.34
C GLN A 181 2.23 4.84 -0.98
N ASN A 182 1.39 5.13 -1.98
CA ASN A 182 0.00 5.53 -1.76
C ASN A 182 -0.82 4.44 -1.05
N ASP A 183 -0.57 3.17 -1.35
CA ASP A 183 -1.19 2.03 -0.66
C ASP A 183 -0.77 1.96 0.82
N TYR A 184 0.50 2.20 1.13
CA TYR A 184 0.96 2.30 2.52
C TYR A 184 0.26 3.43 3.27
N PHE A 185 0.04 4.59 2.63
CA PHE A 185 -0.79 5.64 3.21
C PHE A 185 -2.20 5.13 3.45
N ALA A 186 -2.87 4.59 2.42
CA ALA A 186 -4.24 4.10 2.49
C ALA A 186 -4.45 3.08 3.61
N LYS A 187 -3.47 2.22 3.90
CA LYS A 187 -3.51 1.26 5.00
C LYS A 187 -3.94 1.89 6.34
N TYR A 188 -3.49 3.10 6.64
CA TYR A 188 -3.79 3.77 7.92
C TYR A 188 -5.14 4.52 7.93
N TYR A 189 -5.81 4.63 6.78
CA TYR A 189 -7.13 5.27 6.66
C TYR A 189 -8.25 4.27 6.38
N CYS A 190 -7.93 3.08 5.85
CA CYS A 190 -8.90 2.01 5.65
C CYS A 190 -9.32 1.37 6.97
N ASN A 191 -10.62 1.20 7.18
CA ASN A 191 -11.15 0.44 8.30
C ASN A 191 -11.49 -1.00 7.86
N PRO A 192 -10.67 -2.02 8.20
CA PRO A 192 -10.92 -3.40 7.78
C PRO A 192 -12.26 -3.94 8.28
N ALA A 193 -12.77 -3.46 9.42
CA ALA A 193 -14.06 -3.90 9.96
C ALA A 193 -15.26 -3.49 9.08
N THR A 194 -15.07 -2.57 8.14
CA THR A 194 -16.12 -2.14 7.20
C THR A 194 -16.12 -2.93 5.89
N ILE A 195 -15.07 -3.73 5.63
CA ILE A 195 -14.93 -4.53 4.43
C ILE A 195 -15.66 -5.86 4.61
N LYS A 196 -16.52 -6.21 3.65
CA LYS A 196 -17.29 -7.46 3.65
C LYS A 196 -16.86 -8.30 2.45
N ASP A 197 -16.03 -9.29 2.72
CA ASP A 197 -15.54 -10.19 1.68
C ASP A 197 -16.68 -11.00 1.06
N ALA A 198 -16.53 -11.27 -0.24
CA ALA A 198 -17.43 -12.15 -0.95
C ALA A 198 -17.36 -13.55 -0.34
N LYS A 199 -18.52 -14.12 0.02
CA LYS A 199 -18.59 -15.50 0.49
C LYS A 199 -18.40 -16.44 -0.70
N VAL A 200 -17.22 -17.02 -0.82
CA VAL A 200 -16.98 -18.11 -1.78
C VAL A 200 -17.54 -19.39 -1.15
N SER A 201 -18.69 -19.84 -1.65
CA SER A 201 -19.25 -21.14 -1.28
C SER A 201 -18.41 -22.24 -1.93
N ASP A 202 -17.69 -23.00 -1.12
CA ASP A 202 -17.15 -24.28 -1.56
C ASP A 202 -18.32 -25.23 -1.81
N LYS A 203 -18.74 -25.34 -3.07
CA LYS A 203 -19.59 -26.44 -3.54
C LYS A 203 -18.84 -27.77 -3.62
N SER A 204 -17.76 -27.95 -2.84
CA SER A 204 -17.09 -29.24 -2.65
C SER A 204 -17.39 -29.84 -1.28
N SER A 205 -18.61 -29.63 -0.76
CA SER A 205 -19.08 -30.46 0.35
C SER A 205 -19.56 -31.79 -0.22
N LEU A 206 -18.94 -32.86 0.26
CA LEU A 206 -19.24 -34.29 0.10
C LEU A 206 -20.66 -34.68 0.56
N CYS A 207 -21.67 -33.81 0.41
CA CYS A 207 -23.02 -33.93 0.96
C CYS A 207 -24.10 -34.25 -0.09
N THR A 208 -23.75 -34.93 -1.18
CA THR A 208 -24.72 -35.67 -2.01
C THR A 208 -24.88 -37.14 -1.62
N LEU A 209 -24.13 -37.63 -0.61
CA LEU A 209 -24.26 -39.02 -0.12
C LEU A 209 -25.17 -39.20 1.11
N ALA A 210 -25.67 -38.11 1.70
CA ALA A 210 -26.53 -38.15 2.90
C ALA A 210 -27.97 -37.71 2.62
N SER A 211 -28.47 -37.86 1.39
CA SER A 211 -29.92 -37.84 1.17
C SER A 211 -30.49 -39.19 1.62
N PRO A 212 -31.60 -39.24 2.39
CA PRO A 212 -32.24 -40.51 2.75
C PRO A 212 -32.65 -41.36 1.52
N ALA A 213 -32.71 -40.77 0.32
CA ALA A 213 -32.93 -41.48 -0.93
C ALA A 213 -31.76 -42.42 -1.34
N SER A 214 -30.52 -42.17 -0.90
CA SER A 214 -29.35 -42.99 -1.27
C SER A 214 -29.06 -44.17 -0.33
N LEU A 215 -29.78 -44.29 0.80
CA LEU A 215 -29.64 -45.43 1.73
C LEU A 215 -30.59 -46.61 1.43
N LEU A 216 -31.65 -46.38 0.66
CA LEU A 216 -32.63 -47.40 0.27
C LEU A 216 -32.01 -48.59 -0.50
N PRO A 217 -31.11 -48.41 -1.48
CA PRO A 217 -30.54 -49.52 -2.23
C PRO A 217 -29.64 -50.43 -1.36
N LEU A 218 -28.96 -49.85 -0.36
CA LEU A 218 -28.07 -50.58 0.56
C LEU A 218 -28.86 -51.49 1.52
N ILE A 219 -29.99 -51.00 2.04
CA ILE A 219 -30.85 -51.78 2.94
C ILE A 219 -31.54 -52.92 2.16
N VAL A 220 -32.02 -52.65 0.95
CA VAL A 220 -32.65 -53.67 0.09
C VAL A 220 -31.64 -54.74 -0.33
N GLY A 221 -30.42 -54.34 -0.70
CA GLY A 221 -29.35 -55.27 -1.06
C GLY A 221 -28.94 -56.19 0.08
N ALA A 222 -28.81 -55.66 1.30
CA ALA A 222 -28.49 -56.47 2.48
C ALA A 222 -29.60 -57.47 2.83
N ALA A 223 -30.86 -57.05 2.76
CA ALA A 223 -32.01 -57.93 3.01
C ALA A 223 -32.11 -59.06 1.97
N ALA A 224 -31.90 -58.75 0.68
CA ALA A 224 -31.91 -59.74 -0.39
C ALA A 224 -30.75 -60.75 -0.27
N GLY A 225 -29.55 -60.27 0.11
CA GLY A 225 -28.39 -61.13 0.35
C GLY A 225 -28.58 -62.11 1.52
N ILE A 226 -29.14 -61.64 2.64
CA ILE A 226 -29.45 -62.49 3.80
C ILE A 226 -30.54 -63.53 3.45
N ALA A 227 -31.60 -63.11 2.74
CA ALA A 227 -32.65 -64.02 2.31
C ALA A 227 -32.14 -65.09 1.32
N GLY A 228 -31.28 -64.71 0.37
CA GLY A 228 -30.65 -65.65 -0.56
C GLY A 228 -29.74 -66.65 0.13
N ALA A 229 -28.88 -66.19 1.05
CA ALA A 229 -28.02 -67.08 1.83
C ALA A 229 -28.82 -68.05 2.70
N TRP A 230 -29.88 -67.57 3.37
CA TRP A 230 -30.77 -68.41 4.17
C TRP A 230 -31.51 -69.46 3.33
N TYR A 231 -31.98 -69.08 2.14
CA TYR A 231 -32.64 -70.01 1.21
C TYR A 231 -31.67 -71.10 0.73
N HIS A 232 -30.42 -70.76 0.42
CA HIS A 232 -29.39 -71.73 0.04
C HIS A 232 -28.99 -72.66 1.19
N PHE A 233 -28.85 -72.15 2.42
CA PHE A 233 -28.54 -72.97 3.60
C PHE A 233 -29.64 -73.98 3.98
N ARG A 234 -30.91 -73.72 3.62
CA ARG A 234 -32.02 -74.65 3.86
C ARG A 234 -32.16 -75.76 2.81
N ARG A 235 -31.41 -75.70 1.70
CA ARG A 235 -31.46 -76.65 0.59
C ARG A 235 -30.21 -77.53 0.46
N ALA A 236 -29.22 -77.34 1.32
CA ALA A 236 -28.07 -78.23 1.53
C ALA A 236 -28.33 -79.13 2.74
#